data_AF-A0A7X3BYW8-F1
#
_entry.id   AF-A0A7X3BYW8-F1
#
_cell.length_a   1.000
_cell.length_b   1.000
_cell.length_c   1.000
_cell.angle_alpha   90.00
_cell.angle_beta   90.00
_cell.angle_gamma   90.00
#
_symmetry.space_group_name_H-M   'P 1'
#
loop_
_entity.id
_entity.type
_entity.pdbx_description
1 polymer ?
#
loop_
_entity_poly.entity_id
_entity_poly.type
_entity_poly.pdbx_seq_one_letter_code
_entity_poly.pdbx_strand_id
1 'polypeptide(L)'
;MESKKIAKQILIATAVLTSFLGSNLVYADVVQSNSNNRASTETARVTGNNLEKLITKDKEIDKEMTYLSDMDWSSATHGDIDKTKTVQKDAPFTTGNKGEHTKISLLTSDDKVKYFDKGIGTVADSPSVISYDISGQGFEKFETYIGIDQSANSSRSDHAVVDRIEIEIDGKVVYSSSVTNPEGFRYNTQAQFISVTIPQNAKKISL
;
A
#
# COMPACT_ATOMS: atom_id res chain seq x y z
N MET A 1 5.54 39.17 3.76
CA MET A 1 5.76 38.25 4.89
C MET A 1 5.62 36.84 4.32
N GLU A 2 6.71 36.28 3.82
CA GLU A 2 6.72 34.94 3.22
C GLU A 2 6.32 33.92 4.29
N SER A 3 5.18 33.27 4.09
CA SER A 3 4.82 32.09 4.84
C SER A 3 5.88 31.03 4.56
N LYS A 4 6.74 30.77 5.55
CA LYS A 4 7.66 29.62 5.57
C LYS A 4 6.85 28.39 5.14
N LYS A 5 7.17 27.83 3.97
CA LYS A 5 6.62 26.54 3.53
C LYS A 5 7.11 25.49 4.53
N ILE A 6 6.22 25.10 5.44
CA ILE A 6 6.46 24.07 6.45
C ILE A 6 6.50 22.72 5.72
N ALA A 7 7.58 21.97 5.88
CA ALA A 7 7.72 20.63 5.31
C ALA A 7 6.63 19.71 5.91
N LYS A 8 5.66 19.32 5.08
CA LYS A 8 4.55 18.43 5.44
C LYS A 8 5.00 16.98 5.23
N GLN A 9 5.32 16.21 6.26
CA GLN A 9 5.80 14.83 6.09
C GLN A 9 4.63 13.85 5.81
N ILE A 10 4.58 13.24 4.61
CA ILE A 10 3.73 12.08 4.25
C ILE A 10 4.62 10.85 4.24
N LEU A 11 4.20 9.75 4.84
CA LEU A 11 4.83 8.45 4.58
C LEU A 11 3.88 7.55 3.76
N ILE A 12 4.41 6.71 2.87
CA ILE A 12 3.68 5.60 2.23
C ILE A 12 4.32 4.30 2.69
N ALA A 13 3.72 3.64 3.68
CA ALA A 13 4.47 2.69 4.49
C ALA A 13 4.71 1.30 3.88
N THR A 14 4.04 0.86 2.81
CA THR A 14 4.30 -0.51 2.28
C THR A 14 3.79 -0.70 0.86
N ALA A 15 4.49 -0.35 -0.19
CA ALA A 15 3.97 -0.54 -1.55
C ALA A 15 4.38 -1.89 -2.18
N VAL A 16 3.41 -2.78 -2.46
CA VAL A 16 3.59 -4.12 -3.06
C VAL A 16 2.88 -4.21 -4.40
N LEU A 17 3.59 -4.64 -5.45
CA LEU A 17 3.00 -5.05 -6.73
C LEU A 17 2.97 -6.57 -6.82
N THR A 18 1.91 -7.13 -7.41
CA THR A 18 1.75 -8.59 -7.49
C THR A 18 1.30 -9.02 -8.88
N SER A 19 1.93 -10.06 -9.43
CA SER A 19 1.60 -10.72 -10.70
C SER A 19 1.26 -12.20 -10.48
N PHE A 20 0.47 -12.80 -11.37
CA PHE A 20 0.17 -14.22 -11.36
C PHE A 20 0.90 -14.94 -12.50
N LEU A 21 1.69 -15.96 -12.16
CA LEU A 21 2.28 -16.89 -13.13
C LEU A 21 1.34 -18.08 -13.35
N GLY A 22 0.28 -17.92 -14.16
CA GLY A 22 -0.53 -19.07 -14.57
C GLY A 22 -1.96 -18.74 -15.00
N SER A 23 -2.29 -19.08 -16.25
CA SER A 23 -3.59 -18.88 -16.87
C SER A 23 -4.71 -19.76 -16.29
N ASN A 24 -5.85 -19.09 -16.03
CA ASN A 24 -7.24 -19.55 -15.91
C ASN A 24 -7.86 -19.37 -14.51
N LEU A 25 -8.58 -18.25 -14.32
CA LEU A 25 -9.51 -18.09 -13.21
C LEU A 25 -10.94 -18.38 -13.71
N VAL A 26 -11.51 -19.50 -13.24
CA VAL A 26 -12.96 -19.73 -13.22
C VAL A 26 -13.42 -19.28 -11.83
N TYR A 27 -14.24 -18.22 -11.76
CA TYR A 27 -14.80 -17.76 -10.49
C TYR A 27 -16.06 -18.57 -10.18
N ALA A 28 -16.11 -19.19 -9.00
CA ALA A 28 -17.36 -19.57 -8.36
C ALA A 28 -17.43 -18.80 -7.04
N ASP A 29 -18.33 -17.82 -6.98
CA ASP A 29 -18.60 -17.04 -5.78
C ASP A 29 -19.27 -17.95 -4.73
N VAL A 30 -18.68 -18.06 -3.55
CA VAL A 30 -19.42 -18.47 -2.35
C VAL A 30 -19.07 -17.53 -1.22
N VAL A 31 -19.94 -16.53 -1.04
CA VAL A 31 -20.02 -15.72 0.18
C VAL A 31 -20.72 -16.54 1.25
N GLN A 32 -20.10 -16.66 2.44
CA GLN A 32 -20.87 -16.79 3.68
C GLN A 32 -20.07 -16.29 4.89
N SER A 33 -20.66 -15.31 5.59
CA SER A 33 -20.28 -14.79 6.89
C SER A 33 -20.85 -15.67 8.02
N ASN A 34 -20.07 -16.05 9.03
CA ASN A 34 -20.31 -15.63 10.42
C ASN A 34 -19.32 -16.19 11.47
N SER A 35 -19.06 -15.30 12.43
CA SER A 35 -18.63 -15.41 13.83
C SER A 35 -18.56 -16.77 14.53
N ASN A 36 -17.47 -16.92 15.28
CA ASN A 36 -17.22 -17.71 16.51
C ASN A 36 -16.25 -18.90 16.43
N ASN A 37 -15.24 -18.75 17.28
CA ASN A 37 -14.08 -19.57 17.61
C ASN A 37 -14.34 -21.09 17.71
N ARG A 38 -13.85 -21.86 16.74
CA ARG A 38 -13.03 -23.09 16.87
C ARG A 38 -13.02 -23.83 15.52
N ALA A 39 -11.85 -24.28 15.09
CA ALA A 39 -11.68 -25.05 13.87
C ALA A 39 -12.54 -26.33 13.90
N SER A 40 -13.48 -26.44 12.96
CA SER A 40 -14.07 -27.71 12.54
C SER A 40 -14.53 -27.58 11.09
N THR A 41 -13.84 -28.27 10.20
CA THR A 41 -14.31 -28.54 8.84
C THR A 41 -15.54 -29.45 8.94
N GLU A 42 -16.73 -28.88 8.80
CA GLU A 42 -17.95 -29.66 8.71
C GLU A 42 -18.46 -29.62 7.27
N THR A 43 -18.25 -30.76 6.59
CA THR A 43 -18.73 -31.05 5.24
C THR A 43 -20.27 -31.05 5.22
N ALA A 44 -20.88 -30.01 4.65
CA ALA A 44 -22.29 -30.09 4.26
C ALA A 44 -22.41 -30.92 2.98
N ARG A 45 -22.94 -32.13 3.14
CA ARG A 45 -23.28 -33.06 2.05
C ARG A 45 -24.38 -32.46 1.17
N VAL A 46 -24.09 -32.24 -0.11
CA VAL A 46 -25.12 -32.12 -1.15
C VAL A 46 -25.23 -33.48 -1.83
N THR A 47 -26.26 -34.25 -1.46
CA THR A 47 -26.68 -35.47 -2.15
C THR A 47 -27.28 -35.10 -3.51
N GLY A 48 -26.63 -35.52 -4.60
CA GLY A 48 -27.10 -35.29 -5.96
C GLY A 48 -26.15 -35.82 -7.03
N ASN A 49 -26.04 -37.15 -7.12
CA ASN A 49 -25.70 -37.98 -8.29
C ASN A 49 -24.56 -37.54 -9.24
N ASN A 50 -23.43 -38.24 -9.10
CA ASN A 50 -22.53 -38.76 -10.15
C ASN A 50 -21.73 -37.79 -11.03
N LEU A 51 -20.79 -37.05 -10.43
CA LEU A 51 -19.48 -36.83 -11.06
C LEU A 51 -18.39 -36.98 -9.99
N GLU A 52 -17.88 -38.21 -9.83
CA GLU A 52 -16.59 -38.43 -9.18
C GLU A 52 -15.49 -37.82 -10.06
N LYS A 53 -15.21 -36.53 -9.86
CA LYS A 53 -13.89 -35.99 -10.20
C LYS A 53 -13.19 -35.74 -8.88
N LEU A 54 -12.21 -36.59 -8.60
CA LEU A 54 -11.23 -36.42 -7.53
C LEU A 54 -10.74 -34.97 -7.57
N ILE A 55 -11.12 -34.15 -6.58
CA ILE A 55 -10.58 -32.81 -6.41
C ILE A 55 -9.14 -33.02 -5.94
N THR A 56 -8.23 -33.13 -6.91
CA THR A 56 -6.80 -33.12 -6.67
C THR A 56 -6.44 -31.79 -6.05
N LYS A 57 -6.03 -31.87 -4.78
CA LYS A 57 -5.18 -30.93 -4.01
C LYS A 57 -4.82 -29.67 -4.79
N ASP A 58 -5.40 -28.55 -4.36
CA ASP A 58 -5.27 -27.23 -4.94
C ASP A 58 -3.82 -26.94 -5.37
N LYS A 59 -3.68 -26.57 -6.64
CA LYS A 59 -2.43 -26.05 -7.19
C LYS A 59 -2.23 -24.69 -6.54
N GLU A 60 -1.31 -24.62 -5.59
CA GLU A 60 -0.88 -23.38 -4.94
C GLU A 60 -0.54 -22.38 -6.04
N ILE A 61 -1.28 -21.28 -6.10
CA ILE A 61 -1.03 -20.22 -7.07
C ILE A 61 0.22 -19.48 -6.57
N ASP A 62 1.36 -19.71 -7.20
CA ASP A 62 2.58 -18.93 -6.95
C ASP A 62 2.32 -17.48 -7.36
N LYS A 63 1.96 -16.66 -6.36
CA LYS A 63 1.81 -15.21 -6.52
C LYS A 63 3.20 -14.61 -6.40
N GLU A 64 3.75 -14.16 -7.52
CA GLU A 64 5.01 -13.43 -7.53
C GLU A 64 4.75 -12.01 -7.00
N MET A 65 5.47 -11.63 -5.95
CA MET A 65 5.35 -10.32 -5.31
C MET A 65 6.64 -9.54 -5.51
N THR A 66 6.51 -8.29 -5.94
CA THR A 66 7.62 -7.35 -6.08
C THR A 66 7.36 -6.14 -5.18
N TYR A 67 8.28 -5.83 -4.28
CA TYR A 67 8.19 -4.61 -3.48
C TYR A 67 8.62 -3.41 -4.31
N LEU A 68 7.89 -2.29 -4.21
CA LEU A 68 8.31 -1.06 -4.91
C LEU A 68 9.68 -0.56 -4.47
N SER A 69 10.08 -0.83 -3.23
CA SER A 69 11.42 -0.46 -2.74
C SER A 69 12.54 -1.26 -3.40
N ASP A 70 12.24 -2.44 -3.97
CA ASP A 70 13.19 -3.23 -4.77
C ASP A 70 13.22 -2.81 -6.25
N MET A 71 12.30 -1.93 -6.66
CA MET A 71 12.23 -1.39 -8.02
C MET A 71 12.85 0.00 -8.10
N ASP A 72 13.25 0.39 -9.30
CA ASP A 72 13.62 1.76 -9.58
C ASP A 72 12.41 2.56 -10.05
N TRP A 73 12.14 3.68 -9.38
CA TRP A 73 11.13 4.62 -9.83
C TRP A 73 11.61 5.34 -11.10
N SER A 74 10.69 5.69 -11.99
CA SER A 74 10.97 6.58 -13.11
C SER A 74 11.16 8.03 -12.65
N SER A 75 10.46 8.42 -11.58
CA SER A 75 10.64 9.71 -10.92
C SER A 75 10.14 9.67 -9.48
N ALA A 76 10.77 10.42 -8.58
CA ALA A 76 10.30 10.61 -7.21
C ALA A 76 10.52 12.06 -6.78
N THR A 77 9.44 12.72 -6.34
CA THR A 77 9.50 14.05 -5.71
C THR A 77 9.13 13.93 -4.22
N HIS A 78 9.43 14.98 -3.45
CA HIS A 78 9.07 15.10 -2.04
C HIS A 78 8.97 16.58 -1.64
N GLY A 79 8.22 16.85 -0.58
CA GLY A 79 7.98 18.22 -0.09
C GLY A 79 8.97 18.76 0.94
N ASP A 80 10.04 18.02 1.29
CA ASP A 80 11.14 18.61 2.08
C ASP A 80 11.78 19.75 1.29
N ILE A 81 12.12 20.83 1.98
CA ILE A 81 12.77 22.02 1.41
C ILE A 81 14.20 21.71 0.96
N ASP A 82 14.86 20.75 1.61
CA ASP A 82 16.20 20.30 1.26
C ASP A 82 16.12 19.30 0.11
N LYS A 83 16.48 19.75 -1.09
CA LYS A 83 16.46 18.95 -2.32
C LYS A 83 17.69 18.05 -2.50
N THR A 84 18.61 18.03 -1.53
CA THR A 84 19.70 17.05 -1.49
C THR A 84 19.25 15.71 -0.90
N LYS A 85 18.16 15.74 -0.11
CA LYS A 85 17.49 14.53 0.38
C LYS A 85 16.74 13.83 -0.74
N THR A 86 16.45 12.56 -0.53
CA THR A 86 15.69 11.74 -1.48
C THR A 86 14.59 10.97 -0.79
N VAL A 87 13.58 10.56 -1.56
CA VAL A 87 12.64 9.50 -1.14
C VAL A 87 13.46 8.29 -0.69
N GLN A 88 13.05 7.65 0.40
CA GLN A 88 13.77 6.55 1.04
C GLN A 88 13.10 5.22 0.69
N LYS A 89 13.93 4.19 0.49
CA LYS A 89 13.50 2.80 0.35
C LYS A 89 13.68 2.13 1.71
N ASP A 90 12.64 1.44 2.19
CA ASP A 90 12.63 0.64 3.43
C ASP A 90 12.95 1.42 4.74
N ALA A 91 12.81 2.74 4.71
CA ALA A 91 13.01 3.62 5.86
C ALA A 91 12.07 4.85 5.81
N PRO A 92 11.72 5.46 6.96
CA PRO A 92 11.05 6.75 6.97
C PRO A 92 11.95 7.83 6.36
N PHE A 93 11.35 8.86 5.73
CA PHE A 93 12.11 9.85 4.97
C PHE A 93 13.19 10.58 5.80
N THR A 94 12.83 11.14 6.96
CA THR A 94 13.78 11.96 7.74
C THR A 94 14.89 11.13 8.35
N THR A 95 14.56 9.98 8.92
CA THR A 95 15.53 9.10 9.61
C THR A 95 16.44 8.40 8.58
N GLY A 96 15.89 7.93 7.46
CA GLY A 96 16.68 7.34 6.36
C GLY A 96 17.66 8.34 5.75
N ASN A 97 17.24 9.60 5.49
CA ASN A 97 18.15 10.64 5.01
C ASN A 97 19.22 11.07 6.04
N LYS A 98 19.11 10.67 7.31
CA LYS A 98 20.16 10.84 8.32
C LYS A 98 21.12 9.64 8.41
N GLY A 99 20.89 8.58 7.61
CA GLY A 99 21.63 7.32 7.70
C GLY A 99 21.21 6.44 8.88
N GLU A 100 20.02 6.68 9.47
CA GLU A 100 19.49 5.82 10.52
C GLU A 100 18.82 4.56 9.94
N HIS A 101 18.90 3.44 10.65
CA HIS A 101 18.28 2.17 10.26
C HIS A 101 16.88 1.97 10.87
N THR A 102 16.16 3.07 11.11
CA THR A 102 14.82 3.05 11.69
C THR A 102 13.85 2.42 10.68
N LYS A 103 13.16 1.35 11.08
CA LYS A 103 12.12 0.73 10.26
C LYS A 103 10.91 1.63 10.12
N ILE A 104 10.21 1.50 9.00
CA ILE A 104 8.88 2.08 8.81
C ILE A 104 7.93 1.53 9.87
N SER A 105 7.10 2.40 10.45
CA SER A 105 6.15 2.02 11.50
C SER A 105 4.85 2.81 11.43
N LEU A 106 3.72 2.11 11.46
CA LEU A 106 2.39 2.73 11.45
C LEU A 106 1.52 2.25 12.61
N LEU A 107 0.56 3.09 13.01
CA LEU A 107 -0.50 2.73 13.93
C LEU A 107 -1.52 1.80 13.26
N THR A 108 -1.86 0.68 13.88
CA THR A 108 -2.85 -0.30 13.42
C THR A 108 -4.24 -0.04 14.00
N SER A 109 -5.23 -0.80 13.55
CA SER A 109 -6.63 -0.66 13.99
C SER A 109 -6.88 -0.90 15.49
N ASP A 110 -5.95 -1.57 16.16
CA ASP A 110 -5.95 -1.84 17.61
C ASP A 110 -5.04 -0.88 18.39
N ASP A 111 -4.72 0.28 17.81
CA ASP A 111 -3.85 1.33 18.37
C ASP A 111 -2.44 0.83 18.75
N LYS A 112 -1.98 -0.22 18.09
CA LYS A 112 -0.60 -0.73 18.23
C LYS A 112 0.28 -0.22 17.11
N VAL A 113 1.58 -0.16 17.38
CA VAL A 113 2.58 0.15 16.35
C VAL A 113 2.98 -1.15 15.65
N LYS A 114 2.80 -1.20 14.33
CA LYS A 114 3.32 -2.26 13.47
C LYS A 114 4.52 -1.75 12.69
N TYR A 115 5.60 -2.53 12.69
CA TYR A 115 6.81 -2.27 11.93
C TYR A 115 6.80 -3.01 10.60
N PHE A 116 7.37 -2.41 9.58
CA PHE A 116 7.44 -2.94 8.22
C PHE A 116 8.89 -3.01 7.76
N ASP A 117 9.27 -4.15 7.19
CA ASP A 117 10.61 -4.36 6.63
C ASP A 117 10.76 -3.71 5.24
N LYS A 118 9.65 -3.55 4.52
CA LYS A 118 9.62 -3.02 3.16
C LYS A 118 8.63 -1.86 3.04
N GLY A 119 9.01 -0.79 2.34
CA GLY A 119 8.13 0.37 2.12
C GLY A 119 8.82 1.60 1.54
N ILE A 120 8.08 2.72 1.42
CA ILE A 120 8.57 3.94 0.78
C ILE A 120 8.44 5.18 1.69
N GLY A 121 9.60 5.73 2.08
CA GLY A 121 9.81 6.97 2.81
C GLY A 121 9.62 8.25 2.02
N THR A 122 8.57 9.06 2.23
CA THR A 122 8.47 10.37 1.53
C THR A 122 8.12 11.57 2.45
N VAL A 123 7.84 12.72 1.84
CA VAL A 123 7.30 13.95 2.45
C VAL A 123 6.26 14.52 1.48
N ALA A 124 5.09 14.88 1.98
CA ALA A 124 3.98 15.46 1.23
C ALA A 124 4.37 16.77 0.55
N ASP A 125 3.80 17.00 -0.62
CA ASP A 125 3.74 18.33 -1.23
C ASP A 125 2.34 18.53 -1.83
N SER A 126 2.19 19.43 -2.80
CA SER A 126 0.93 19.72 -3.50
C SER A 126 0.98 19.45 -5.01
N PRO A 127 1.11 18.19 -5.49
CA PRO A 127 1.44 16.97 -4.76
C PRO A 127 2.94 16.62 -4.79
N SER A 128 3.37 15.72 -3.89
CA SER A 128 4.57 14.90 -4.07
C SER A 128 4.17 13.66 -4.85
N VAL A 129 5.01 13.16 -5.76
CA VAL A 129 4.67 12.05 -6.68
C VAL A 129 5.84 11.09 -6.81
N ILE A 130 5.55 9.79 -6.69
CA ILE A 130 6.51 8.72 -6.96
C ILE A 130 5.93 7.83 -8.06
N SER A 131 6.62 7.72 -9.19
CA SER A 131 6.13 7.02 -10.38
C SER A 131 7.01 5.84 -10.75
N TYR A 132 6.40 4.75 -11.19
CA TYR A 132 7.08 3.55 -11.69
C TYR A 132 6.61 3.22 -13.10
N ASP A 133 7.55 2.78 -13.95
CA ASP A 133 7.21 2.15 -15.22
C ASP A 133 6.94 0.66 -14.99
N ILE A 134 5.71 0.25 -15.25
CA ILE A 134 5.21 -1.11 -15.10
C ILE A 134 4.87 -1.75 -16.47
N SER A 135 5.27 -1.11 -17.56
CA SER A 135 5.02 -1.57 -18.93
C SER A 135 5.57 -2.99 -19.15
N GLY A 136 4.71 -3.89 -19.60
CA GLY A 136 5.09 -5.26 -19.93
C GLY A 136 5.42 -6.15 -18.72
N GLN A 137 5.27 -5.66 -17.49
CA GLN A 137 5.56 -6.44 -16.27
C GLN A 137 4.41 -7.35 -15.83
N GLY A 138 3.19 -7.13 -16.35
CA GLY A 138 2.05 -8.00 -16.09
C GLY A 138 1.56 -7.98 -14.63
N PHE A 139 1.82 -6.90 -13.88
CA PHE A 139 1.25 -6.73 -12.55
C PHE A 139 -0.27 -6.58 -12.62
N GLU A 140 -0.97 -7.25 -11.70
CA GLU A 140 -2.44 -7.28 -11.66
C GLU A 140 -2.99 -6.57 -10.42
N LYS A 141 -2.17 -6.37 -9.40
CA LYS A 141 -2.59 -5.77 -8.14
C LYS A 141 -1.50 -4.87 -7.57
N PHE A 142 -1.94 -3.79 -6.96
CA PHE A 142 -1.15 -2.95 -6.07
C PHE A 142 -1.75 -3.00 -4.68
N GLU A 143 -0.94 -3.33 -3.67
CA GLU A 143 -1.35 -3.50 -2.28
C GLU A 143 -0.43 -2.69 -1.36
N THR A 144 -1.00 -1.90 -0.45
CA THR A 144 -0.19 -1.09 0.49
C THR A 144 -0.89 -0.73 1.77
N TYR A 145 -0.12 -0.47 2.82
CA TYR A 145 -0.59 0.32 3.97
C TYR A 145 -0.13 1.77 3.83
N ILE A 146 -1.07 2.71 3.96
CA ILE A 146 -0.80 4.15 3.99
C ILE A 146 -1.08 4.73 5.37
N GLY A 147 -0.27 5.72 5.77
CA GLY A 147 -0.39 6.38 7.08
C GLY A 147 0.82 7.27 7.37
N ILE A 148 0.83 7.92 8.53
CA ILE A 148 1.96 8.74 8.97
C ILE A 148 2.88 7.89 9.84
N ASP A 149 4.19 7.95 9.59
CA ASP A 149 5.17 7.19 10.37
C ASP A 149 5.18 7.58 11.85
N GLN A 150 5.37 6.62 12.75
CA GLN A 150 5.47 6.90 14.18
C GLN A 150 6.75 7.67 14.58
N SER A 151 7.75 7.81 13.70
CA SER A 151 8.90 8.71 13.92
C SER A 151 8.63 10.16 13.49
N ALA A 152 7.49 10.45 12.87
CA ALA A 152 7.16 11.80 12.43
C ALA A 152 7.03 12.76 13.61
N ASN A 153 7.50 14.00 13.43
CA ASN A 153 7.31 15.03 14.45
C ASN A 153 5.84 15.46 14.51
N SER A 154 5.18 15.15 15.61
CA SER A 154 3.79 15.51 15.91
C SER A 154 3.64 16.44 17.13
N SER A 155 4.73 17.08 17.56
CA SER A 155 4.74 17.99 18.72
C SER A 155 3.85 19.22 18.57
N ARG A 156 3.43 19.55 17.34
CA ARG A 156 2.50 20.62 17.02
C ARG A 156 1.35 20.10 16.17
N SER A 157 0.16 20.65 16.37
CA SER A 157 -1.06 20.24 15.67
C SER A 157 -1.07 20.53 14.17
N ASP A 158 -0.21 21.43 13.68
CA ASP A 158 -0.04 21.74 12.27
C ASP A 158 1.04 20.90 11.57
N HIS A 159 1.67 19.97 12.30
CA HIS A 159 2.59 18.97 11.77
C HIS A 159 1.90 17.60 11.67
N ALA A 160 2.45 16.70 10.85
CA ALA A 160 1.86 15.39 10.59
C ALA A 160 0.39 15.48 10.15
N VAL A 161 0.12 16.39 9.21
CA VAL A 161 -1.20 16.58 8.58
C VAL A 161 -1.08 16.30 7.09
N VAL A 162 -1.88 15.36 6.62
CA VAL A 162 -1.92 14.91 5.23
C VAL A 162 -3.35 14.96 4.73
N ASP A 163 -3.63 15.80 3.74
CA ASP A 163 -5.00 16.02 3.29
C ASP A 163 -5.54 14.81 2.52
N ARG A 164 -4.72 14.21 1.63
CA ARG A 164 -5.14 13.13 0.74
C ARG A 164 -3.94 12.32 0.24
N ILE A 165 -4.16 11.03 0.01
CA ILE A 165 -3.26 10.11 -0.68
C ILE A 165 -4.03 9.47 -1.84
N GLU A 166 -3.43 9.43 -3.02
CA GLU A 166 -4.05 8.92 -4.25
C GLU A 166 -3.15 7.90 -4.91
N ILE A 167 -3.76 6.91 -5.57
CA ILE A 167 -3.05 6.01 -6.48
C ILE A 167 -3.58 6.28 -7.87
N GLU A 168 -2.67 6.57 -8.79
CA GLU A 168 -2.96 6.85 -10.19
C GLU A 168 -2.35 5.76 -11.07
N ILE A 169 -3.11 5.25 -12.02
CA ILE A 169 -2.61 4.36 -13.07
C ILE A 169 -2.89 5.00 -14.43
N ASP A 170 -1.85 5.18 -15.23
CA ASP A 170 -1.90 5.81 -16.56
C ASP A 170 -2.69 7.14 -16.60
N GLY A 171 -2.50 8.02 -15.62
CA GLY A 171 -3.21 9.31 -15.57
C GLY A 171 -4.58 9.27 -14.91
N LYS A 172 -5.06 8.10 -14.47
CA LYS A 172 -6.37 7.93 -13.85
C LYS A 172 -6.26 7.57 -12.38
N VAL A 173 -6.88 8.37 -11.51
CA VAL A 173 -7.03 8.05 -10.08
C VAL A 173 -7.87 6.78 -9.94
N VAL A 174 -7.26 5.72 -9.41
CA VAL A 174 -7.91 4.42 -9.13
C VAL A 174 -8.22 4.23 -7.64
N TYR A 175 -7.58 5.01 -6.78
CA TYR A 175 -7.89 5.10 -5.35
C TYR A 175 -7.67 6.53 -4.86
N SER A 176 -8.54 6.98 -3.96
CA SER A 176 -8.41 8.27 -3.28
C SER A 176 -8.83 8.13 -1.82
N SER A 177 -7.93 8.48 -0.89
CA SER A 177 -8.19 8.32 0.55
C SER A 177 -9.31 9.21 1.05
N SER A 178 -9.69 10.27 0.32
CA SER A 178 -10.79 11.16 0.73
C SER A 178 -12.15 10.47 0.76
N VAL A 179 -12.30 9.31 0.11
CA VAL A 179 -13.53 8.51 0.17
C VAL A 179 -13.71 7.88 1.56
N THR A 180 -12.64 7.36 2.15
CA THR A 180 -12.65 6.66 3.43
C THR A 180 -12.21 7.53 4.61
N ASN A 181 -11.49 8.62 4.32
CA ASN A 181 -10.96 9.55 5.30
C ASN A 181 -10.93 10.99 4.74
N PRO A 182 -12.10 11.65 4.69
CA PRO A 182 -12.24 12.99 4.11
C PRO A 182 -11.48 14.07 4.88
N GLU A 183 -11.21 13.85 6.17
CA GLU A 183 -10.46 14.77 7.04
C GLU A 183 -8.93 14.62 6.90
N GLY A 184 -8.49 13.64 6.11
CA GLY A 184 -7.08 13.32 5.91
C GLY A 184 -6.44 12.59 7.09
N PHE A 185 -5.13 12.35 7.02
CA PHE A 185 -4.38 11.66 8.05
C PHE A 185 -3.80 12.66 9.05
N ARG A 186 -3.81 12.25 10.32
CA ARG A 186 -3.09 12.83 11.45
C ARG A 186 -2.13 11.79 12.01
N TYR A 187 -1.24 12.21 12.89
CA TYR A 187 -0.26 11.32 13.53
C TYR A 187 -0.90 10.08 14.20
N ASN A 188 -2.09 10.21 14.77
CA ASN A 188 -2.82 9.13 15.42
C ASN A 188 -3.89 8.48 14.52
N THR A 189 -3.92 8.80 13.22
CA THR A 189 -4.82 8.12 12.29
C THR A 189 -4.28 6.73 12.01
N GLN A 190 -5.12 5.72 12.21
CA GLN A 190 -4.78 4.33 11.93
C GLN A 190 -4.49 4.13 10.43
N ALA A 191 -3.53 3.26 10.14
CA ALA A 191 -3.13 2.90 8.79
C ALA A 191 -4.31 2.35 7.98
N GLN A 192 -4.41 2.75 6.72
CA GLN A 192 -5.38 2.18 5.79
C GLN A 192 -4.71 1.20 4.86
N PHE A 193 -5.30 0.01 4.72
CA PHE A 193 -4.92 -0.94 3.70
C PHE A 193 -5.60 -0.58 2.37
N ILE A 194 -4.81 -0.56 1.30
CA ILE A 194 -5.23 -0.33 -0.07
C ILE A 194 -4.95 -1.60 -0.85
N SER A 195 -5.89 -1.98 -1.70
CA SER A 195 -5.73 -3.08 -2.64
C SER A 195 -6.50 -2.69 -3.91
N VAL A 196 -5.77 -2.34 -4.97
CA VAL A 196 -6.37 -1.93 -6.25
C VAL A 196 -5.93 -2.85 -7.37
N THR A 197 -6.85 -3.11 -8.29
CA THR A 197 -6.56 -3.85 -9.53
C THR A 197 -5.78 -2.95 -10.49
N ILE A 198 -4.73 -3.50 -11.08
CA ILE A 198 -3.97 -2.87 -12.15
C ILE A 198 -4.58 -3.32 -13.49
N PRO A 199 -5.04 -2.40 -14.35
CA PRO A 199 -5.53 -2.74 -15.68
C PRO A 199 -4.49 -3.49 -16.52
N GLN A 200 -4.97 -4.43 -17.34
CA GLN A 200 -4.12 -5.10 -18.31
C GLN A 200 -3.46 -4.06 -19.24
N ASN A 201 -2.15 -4.23 -19.48
CA ASN A 201 -1.31 -3.32 -20.27
C ASN A 201 -1.05 -1.94 -19.64
N ALA A 202 -1.32 -1.77 -18.33
CA ALA A 202 -0.93 -0.56 -17.62
C ALA A 202 0.57 -0.29 -17.77
N LYS A 203 0.93 0.98 -17.95
CA LYS A 203 2.32 1.39 -18.21
C LYS A 203 2.93 2.13 -17.04
N LYS A 204 2.13 2.88 -16.31
CA LYS A 204 2.60 3.74 -15.24
C LYS A 204 1.69 3.64 -14.03
N ILE A 205 2.29 3.47 -12.86
CA ILE A 205 1.64 3.70 -11.57
C ILE A 205 2.31 4.89 -10.89
N SER A 206 1.52 5.78 -10.30
CA SER A 206 1.99 6.90 -9.49
C SER A 206 1.30 6.89 -8.13
N LEU A 207 2.08 7.22 -7.10
CA LEU A 207 1.67 7.33 -5.70
C LEU A 207 1.86 8.78 -5.22
#